data_AF-A0A9P4TTZ9-F1
#
_entry.id   AF-A0A9P4TTZ9-F1
#
_cell.length_a   1.000
_cell.length_b   1.000
_cell.length_c   1.000
_cell.angle_alpha   90.00
_cell.angle_beta   90.00
_cell.angle_gamma   90.00
#
_symmetry.space_group_name_H-M   'P 1'
#
loop_
_entity.id
_entity.type
_entity.pdbx_description
1 polymer ?
#
loop_
_entity_poly.entity_id
_entity_poly.type
_entity_poly.pdbx_seq_one_letter_code
_entity_poly.pdbx_strand_id
1 'polypeptide(L)'
;MSGLEIAGVVLGVIPIVQIGIEQIKGKRLKALIKHQQTIASFSRKFELEHALFHANLEKLLVSISDEETASILLVNLTGPGWKDDDLSESLQEHLGERSYQAYYSALTDLAALLAELQEELGLDDSGNQIRVDKWSDKVAKRIKDYIKHKNHLSVLETIKELNEALHRLTGDVLELAPIRANRRTKLDTKRWESLRKLAENLHDTY
;
A
#
# COMPACT_ATOMS: atom_id res chain seq x y z
N MET A 1 -2.24 -9.81 10.79
CA MET A 1 -2.66 -8.48 10.31
C MET A 1 -3.39 -8.67 9.01
N SER A 2 -4.56 -8.03 8.85
CA SER A 2 -5.29 -8.04 7.58
C SER A 2 -4.56 -7.22 6.52
N GLY A 3 -4.88 -7.42 5.24
CA GLY A 3 -4.29 -6.60 4.17
C GLY A 3 -4.59 -5.11 4.34
N LEU A 4 -5.77 -4.78 4.88
CA LEU A 4 -6.18 -3.42 5.19
C LEU A 4 -5.31 -2.80 6.28
N GLU A 5 -5.11 -3.52 7.40
CA GLU A 5 -4.25 -3.08 8.49
C GLU A 5 -2.82 -2.78 8.02
N ILE A 6 -2.25 -3.64 7.17
CA ILE A 6 -0.89 -3.47 6.64
C ILE A 6 -0.82 -2.21 5.76
N ALA A 7 -1.85 -1.94 4.95
CA ALA A 7 -1.91 -0.75 4.12
C ALA A 7 -1.89 0.55 4.95
N GLY A 8 -2.59 0.57 6.09
CA GLY A 8 -2.54 1.67 7.06
C GLY A 8 -1.16 1.84 7.69
N VAL A 9 -0.51 0.73 8.07
CA VAL A 9 0.88 0.74 8.59
C VAL A 9 1.85 1.33 7.55
N VAL A 10 1.76 0.90 6.29
CA VAL A 10 2.57 1.43 5.20
C VAL A 10 2.40 2.95 5.08
N LEU A 11 1.16 3.45 5.06
CA LEU A 11 0.89 4.89 5.03
C LEU A 11 1.47 5.63 6.24
N GLY A 12 1.49 5.00 7.42
CA GLY A 12 2.06 5.59 8.63
C GLY A 12 3.59 5.65 8.64
N VAL A 13 4.27 4.64 8.10
CA VAL A 13 5.74 4.55 8.11
C VAL A 13 6.37 5.47 7.07
N ILE A 14 5.71 5.72 5.93
CA ILE A 14 6.27 6.55 4.86
C ILE A 14 6.59 8.00 5.32
N PRO A 15 5.67 8.74 5.99
CA PRO A 15 5.97 10.07 6.54
C PRO A 15 7.15 10.08 7.51
N ILE A 16 7.31 9.04 8.32
CA ILE A 16 8.43 8.88 9.24
C ILE A 16 9.76 8.85 8.46
N VAL A 17 9.83 8.00 7.44
CA VAL A 17 11.00 7.89 6.55
C VAL A 17 11.28 9.23 5.85
N GLN A 18 10.25 9.94 5.37
CA GLN A 18 10.39 11.26 4.77
C GLN A 18 11.02 12.28 5.73
N ILE A 19 10.56 12.32 6.99
CA ILE A 19 11.14 13.19 8.03
C ILE A 19 12.61 12.86 8.24
N GLY A 20 12.98 11.58 8.33
CA GLY A 20 14.38 11.17 8.49
C GLY A 20 15.27 11.63 7.33
N ILE A 21 14.79 11.49 6.10
CA ILE A 21 15.51 11.95 4.90
C ILE A 21 15.68 13.47 4.90
N GLU A 22 14.64 14.24 5.28
CA GLU A 22 14.70 15.69 5.31
C GLU A 22 15.65 16.21 6.39
N GLN A 23 15.67 15.56 7.55
CA GLN A 23 16.63 15.86 8.62
C GLN A 23 18.09 15.67 8.16
N ILE A 24 18.37 14.68 7.30
CA ILE A 24 19.70 14.47 6.72
C ILE A 24 20.06 15.60 5.74
N LYS A 25 19.12 16.03 4.89
CA LYS A 25 19.37 17.14 3.96
C LYS A 25 19.67 18.45 4.71
N GLY A 26 18.88 18.76 5.74
CA GLY A 26 19.03 19.97 6.54
C GLY A 26 20.36 20.01 7.32
N LYS A 27 20.93 18.84 7.67
CA LYS A 27 22.20 18.74 8.37
C LYS A 27 23.34 18.61 7.36
N ARG A 28 24.25 19.59 7.31
CA ARG A 28 25.52 19.52 6.54
C ARG A 28 26.55 18.57 7.18
N LEU A 29 26.18 17.31 7.38
CA LEU A 29 27.04 16.28 7.96
C LEU A 29 28.20 16.00 7.01
N LYS A 30 29.45 16.26 7.45
CA LYS A 30 30.66 16.13 6.62
C LYS A 30 30.76 14.80 5.88
N ALA A 31 30.31 13.71 6.50
CA ALA A 31 30.31 12.37 5.92
C ALA A 31 29.35 12.21 4.71
N LEU A 32 28.28 13.01 4.64
CA LEU A 32 27.20 12.93 3.66
C LEU A 32 27.18 14.08 2.66
N ILE A 33 28.01 15.12 2.83
CA ILE A 33 28.09 16.28 1.90
C ILE A 33 28.26 15.82 0.45
N LYS A 34 29.14 14.84 0.19
CA LYS A 34 29.39 14.31 -1.15
C LYS A 34 28.21 13.52 -1.75
N HIS A 35 27.23 13.16 -0.93
CA HIS A 35 26.07 12.35 -1.30
C HIS A 35 24.75 13.16 -1.28
N GLN A 36 24.80 14.47 -1.05
CA GLN A 36 23.61 15.34 -0.96
C GLN A 36 22.72 15.26 -2.20
N GLN A 37 23.30 15.22 -3.40
CA GLN A 37 22.52 15.08 -4.63
C GLN A 37 21.80 13.73 -4.71
N THR A 38 22.45 12.65 -4.28
CA THR A 38 21.86 11.31 -4.23
C THR A 38 20.72 11.26 -3.22
N ILE A 39 20.92 11.81 -2.03
CA ILE A 39 19.89 11.89 -0.97
C ILE A 39 18.70 12.71 -1.45
N ALA A 40 18.94 13.85 -2.10
CA ALA A 40 17.88 14.67 -2.69
C ALA A 40 17.12 13.94 -3.81
N SER A 41 17.82 13.21 -4.68
CA SER A 41 17.17 12.41 -5.72
C SER A 41 16.35 11.26 -5.15
N PHE A 42 16.87 10.56 -4.15
CA PHE A 42 16.15 9.50 -3.45
C PHE A 42 14.88 10.04 -2.80
N SER A 43 15.00 11.14 -2.06
CA SER A 43 13.85 11.79 -1.42
C SER A 43 12.74 12.15 -2.38
N ARG A 44 13.05 12.78 -3.53
CA ARG A 44 12.03 13.16 -4.52
C ARG A 44 11.32 11.97 -5.12
N LYS A 45 12.07 10.90 -5.42
CA LYS A 45 11.49 9.67 -5.97
C LYS A 45 10.65 8.95 -4.93
N PHE A 46 11.12 8.88 -3.68
CA PHE A 46 10.36 8.30 -2.58
C PHE A 46 9.06 9.06 -2.30
N GLU A 47 9.08 10.40 -2.39
CA GLU A 47 7.89 11.25 -2.30
C GLU A 47 6.91 11.01 -3.46
N LEU A 48 7.41 10.80 -4.68
CA LEU A 48 6.58 10.40 -5.82
C LEU A 48 5.91 9.05 -5.56
N GLU A 49 6.67 8.03 -5.14
CA GLU A 49 6.15 6.70 -4.82
C GLU A 49 5.11 6.76 -3.70
N HIS A 50 5.31 7.61 -2.69
CA HIS A 50 4.33 7.85 -1.64
C HIS A 50 3.02 8.41 -2.20
N ALA A 51 3.09 9.46 -3.01
CA ALA A 51 1.90 10.08 -3.60
C ALA A 51 1.12 9.09 -4.48
N LEU A 52 1.83 8.25 -5.24
CA LEU A 52 1.21 7.20 -6.06
C LEU A 52 0.53 6.14 -5.21
N PHE A 53 1.19 5.67 -4.15
CA PHE A 53 0.62 4.70 -3.22
C PHE A 53 -0.63 5.25 -2.53
N HIS A 54 -0.56 6.48 -2.02
CA HIS A 54 -1.71 7.16 -1.39
C HIS A 54 -2.89 7.27 -2.35
N ALA A 55 -2.68 7.78 -3.57
CA ALA A 55 -3.74 7.92 -4.55
C ALA A 55 -4.32 6.56 -4.98
N ASN A 56 -3.50 5.51 -5.04
CA ASN A 56 -3.99 4.17 -5.35
C ASN A 56 -4.84 3.59 -4.21
N LEU A 57 -4.40 3.79 -2.97
CA LEU A 57 -5.11 3.32 -1.79
C LEU A 57 -6.43 4.07 -1.61
N GLU A 58 -6.45 5.38 -1.80
CA GLU A 58 -7.66 6.20 -1.78
C GLU A 58 -8.70 5.70 -2.79
N LYS A 59 -8.29 5.43 -4.03
CA LYS A 59 -9.17 4.84 -5.05
C LYS A 59 -9.75 3.49 -4.63
N LEU A 60 -8.92 2.66 -4.01
CA LEU A 60 -9.33 1.35 -3.52
C LEU A 60 -10.34 1.50 -2.38
N LEU A 61 -10.07 2.35 -1.38
CA LEU A 61 -10.98 2.60 -0.26
C LEU A 61 -12.34 3.10 -0.75
N VAL A 62 -12.38 4.11 -1.62
CA VAL A 62 -13.63 4.63 -2.20
C VAL A 62 -14.39 3.56 -3.00
N SER A 63 -13.73 2.53 -3.50
CA SER A 63 -14.39 1.44 -4.22
C SER A 63 -14.99 0.35 -3.33
N ILE A 64 -14.54 0.26 -2.07
CA ILE A 64 -14.98 -0.75 -1.11
C ILE A 64 -15.78 -0.17 0.06
N SER A 65 -15.75 1.15 0.24
CA SER A 65 -16.49 1.89 1.27
C SER A 65 -17.14 3.15 0.70
N ASP A 66 -17.93 3.85 1.51
CA ASP A 66 -18.38 5.21 1.21
C ASP A 66 -17.24 6.24 1.36
N GLU A 67 -17.44 7.42 0.78
CA GLU A 67 -16.46 8.51 0.75
C GLU A 67 -16.12 9.05 2.15
N GLU A 68 -17.09 9.05 3.07
CA GLU A 68 -16.89 9.51 4.45
C GLU A 68 -15.98 8.54 5.21
N THR A 69 -16.27 7.24 5.14
CA THR A 69 -15.42 6.20 5.73
C THR A 69 -14.00 6.21 5.15
N ALA A 70 -13.87 6.30 3.82
CA ALA A 70 -12.56 6.39 3.17
C ALA A 70 -11.75 7.60 3.66
N SER A 71 -12.41 8.76 3.76
CA SER A 71 -11.79 10.00 4.25
C SER A 71 -11.33 9.88 5.70
N ILE A 72 -12.15 9.26 6.56
CA ILE A 72 -11.82 9.04 7.98
C ILE A 72 -10.57 8.15 8.12
N LEU A 73 -10.49 7.08 7.32
CA LEU A 73 -9.34 6.17 7.33
C LEU A 73 -8.04 6.87 6.90
N LEU A 74 -8.10 7.67 5.83
CA LEU A 74 -6.94 8.41 5.33
C LEU A 74 -6.46 9.50 6.30
N VAL A 75 -7.37 10.09 7.08
CA VAL A 75 -7.01 11.07 8.13
C VAL A 75 -6.42 10.37 9.35
N ASN A 76 -6.94 9.20 9.74
CA ASN A 76 -6.50 8.46 10.92
C ASN A 76 -5.90 7.10 10.54
N LEU A 77 -4.65 7.12 10.12
CA LEU A 77 -3.88 5.96 9.62
C LEU A 77 -3.66 4.84 10.65
N THR A 78 -3.88 5.11 11.94
CA THR A 78 -3.76 4.12 13.04
C THR A 78 -5.09 3.90 13.77
N GLY A 79 -6.18 4.42 13.21
CA GLY A 79 -7.51 4.33 13.79
C GLY A 79 -8.06 2.91 13.79
N PRO A 80 -9.08 2.63 14.62
CA PRO A 80 -9.70 1.32 14.71
C PRO A 80 -10.35 0.86 13.39
N GLY A 81 -10.73 1.79 12.51
CA GLY A 81 -11.34 1.46 11.21
C GLY A 81 -10.43 0.66 10.27
N TRP A 82 -9.10 0.71 10.45
CA TRP A 82 -8.17 -0.15 9.70
C TRP A 82 -8.24 -1.63 10.12
N LYS A 83 -8.83 -1.90 11.30
CA LYS A 83 -9.03 -3.23 11.88
C LYS A 83 -10.48 -3.72 11.74
N ASP A 84 -11.27 -3.03 10.92
CA ASP A 84 -12.65 -3.41 10.69
C ASP A 84 -12.70 -4.66 9.81
N ASP A 85 -13.25 -5.73 10.36
CA ASP A 85 -13.37 -7.02 9.70
C ASP A 85 -14.30 -6.92 8.47
N ASP A 86 -15.37 -6.12 8.54
CA ASP A 86 -16.33 -5.96 7.43
C ASP A 86 -15.67 -5.27 6.22
N LEU A 87 -14.82 -4.27 6.49
CA LEU A 87 -14.02 -3.61 5.43
C LEU A 87 -12.93 -4.53 4.89
N SER A 88 -12.31 -5.36 5.72
CA SER A 88 -11.32 -6.34 5.28
C SER A 88 -11.95 -7.41 4.39
N GLU A 89 -13.14 -7.91 4.74
CA GLU A 89 -13.91 -8.84 3.91
C GLU A 89 -14.32 -8.17 2.59
N SER A 90 -14.82 -6.93 2.64
CA SER A 90 -15.17 -6.16 1.43
C SER A 90 -13.98 -6.00 0.49
N LEU A 91 -12.77 -5.75 1.02
CA LEU A 91 -11.54 -5.70 0.24
C LEU A 91 -11.22 -7.05 -0.43
N GLN A 92 -11.33 -8.15 0.30
CA GLN A 92 -11.07 -9.49 -0.22
C GLN A 92 -12.08 -9.89 -1.30
N GLU A 93 -13.36 -9.59 -1.09
CA GLU A 93 -14.42 -9.82 -2.08
C GLU A 93 -14.23 -8.97 -3.34
N HIS A 94 -13.84 -7.71 -3.16
CA HIS A 94 -13.64 -6.77 -4.26
C HIS A 94 -12.50 -7.22 -5.17
N LEU A 95 -11.33 -7.49 -4.60
CA LEU A 95 -10.15 -7.96 -5.34
C LEU A 95 -10.36 -9.38 -5.88
N GLY A 96 -11.03 -10.24 -5.11
CA GLY A 96 -11.16 -11.67 -5.33
C GLY A 96 -9.92 -12.44 -4.84
N GLU A 97 -10.13 -13.69 -4.41
CA GLU A 97 -9.16 -14.50 -3.66
C GLU A 97 -7.72 -14.47 -4.21
N ARG A 98 -7.54 -14.73 -5.52
CA ARG A 98 -6.21 -14.80 -6.14
C ARG A 98 -5.51 -13.44 -6.19
N SER A 99 -6.24 -12.38 -6.51
CA SER A 99 -5.69 -11.03 -6.57
C SER A 99 -5.43 -10.49 -5.18
N TYR A 100 -6.28 -10.81 -4.21
CA TYR A 100 -6.10 -10.47 -2.80
C TYR A 100 -4.82 -11.05 -2.23
N GLN A 101 -4.52 -12.34 -2.47
CA GLN A 101 -3.28 -12.94 -2.00
C GLN A 101 -2.02 -12.27 -2.56
N ALA A 102 -2.03 -11.93 -3.85
CA ALA A 102 -0.92 -11.20 -4.48
C ALA A 102 -0.80 -9.77 -3.92
N TYR A 103 -1.93 -9.09 -3.72
CA TYR A 103 -2.00 -7.76 -3.13
C TYR A 103 -1.47 -7.73 -1.69
N TYR A 104 -1.92 -8.68 -0.88
CA TYR A 104 -1.47 -8.87 0.51
C TYR A 104 0.04 -9.11 0.59
N SER A 105 0.57 -9.98 -0.27
CA SER A 105 2.00 -10.27 -0.32
C SER A 105 2.80 -9.01 -0.67
N ALA A 106 2.38 -8.28 -1.70
CA ALA A 106 3.04 -7.04 -2.12
C ALA A 106 3.00 -5.95 -1.03
N LEU A 107 1.88 -5.80 -0.31
CA LEU A 107 1.79 -4.89 0.83
C LEU A 107 2.71 -5.29 1.98
N THR A 108 2.79 -6.59 2.27
CA THR A 108 3.64 -7.12 3.35
C THR A 108 5.12 -6.89 3.04
N ASP A 109 5.53 -7.17 1.81
CA ASP A 109 6.90 -6.93 1.34
C ASP A 109 7.25 -5.44 1.39
N LEU A 110 6.32 -4.57 0.99
CA LEU A 110 6.50 -3.13 1.02
C LEU A 110 6.60 -2.60 2.47
N ALA A 111 5.77 -3.11 3.38
CA ALA A 111 5.84 -2.78 4.80
C ALA A 111 7.18 -3.20 5.42
N ALA A 112 7.67 -4.40 5.08
CA ALA A 112 8.97 -4.89 5.56
C ALA A 112 10.12 -4.02 5.05
N LEU A 113 10.13 -3.67 3.76
CA LEU A 113 11.14 -2.79 3.17
C LEU A 113 11.16 -1.39 3.82
N LEU A 114 9.99 -0.84 4.12
CA LEU A 114 9.87 0.45 4.79
C LEU A 114 10.36 0.39 6.24
N ALA A 115 10.09 -0.71 6.95
CA ALA A 115 10.61 -0.93 8.30
C ALA A 115 12.15 -1.07 8.31
N GLU A 116 12.73 -1.81 7.36
CA GLU A 116 14.18 -1.89 7.18
C GLU A 116 14.79 -0.51 6.90
N LEU A 117 14.13 0.28 6.04
CA LEU A 117 14.58 1.64 5.72
C LEU A 117 14.49 2.57 6.94
N GLN A 118 13.45 2.45 7.74
CA GLN A 118 13.28 3.17 9.01
C GLN A 118 14.42 2.83 9.99
N GLU A 119 14.79 1.55 10.10
CA GLU A 119 15.90 1.08 10.94
C GLU A 119 17.26 1.60 10.46
N GLU A 120 17.50 1.59 9.15
CA GLU A 120 18.72 2.16 8.56
C GLU A 120 18.85 3.67 8.78
N LEU A 121 17.72 4.39 8.82
CA LEU A 121 17.66 5.80 9.17
C LEU A 121 17.76 6.05 10.68
N GLY A 122 17.59 5.02 11.52
CA GLY A 122 17.66 5.11 12.98
C GLY A 122 16.48 5.83 13.61
N LEU A 123 15.29 5.67 13.02
CA LEU A 123 14.03 6.30 13.44
C LEU A 123 13.19 5.34 14.28
N ASP A 124 12.52 5.83 15.31
CA ASP A 124 11.57 5.07 16.11
C ASP A 124 10.17 5.09 15.46
N ASP A 125 9.23 4.34 16.02
CA ASP A 125 7.85 4.22 15.53
C ASP A 125 7.06 5.54 15.58
N SER A 126 7.59 6.57 16.23
CA SER A 126 7.03 7.93 16.26
C SER A 126 7.72 8.87 15.27
N GLY A 127 8.65 8.37 14.46
CA GLY A 127 9.54 9.17 13.62
C GLY A 127 10.48 10.10 14.39
N ASN A 128 10.58 9.89 15.69
CA ASN A 128 11.59 10.50 16.52
C ASN A 128 12.89 9.70 16.39
N GLN A 129 14.01 10.36 16.68
CA GLN A 129 15.30 9.67 16.66
C GLN A 129 15.35 8.70 17.84
N ILE A 130 15.68 7.41 17.58
CA ILE A 130 15.70 6.35 18.61
C ILE A 130 16.58 6.72 19.81
N ARG A 131 17.61 7.57 19.64
CA ARG A 131 18.37 8.21 20.71
C ARG A 131 19.47 9.11 20.12
N VAL A 132 19.81 10.15 20.88
CA VAL A 132 21.00 11.02 20.83
C VAL A 132 20.86 12.36 20.07
N ASP A 133 21.02 13.43 20.84
CA ASP A 133 21.29 14.79 20.37
C ASP A 133 22.41 14.80 19.33
N LYS A 134 22.09 15.30 18.13
CA LYS A 134 22.88 15.24 16.90
C LYS A 134 22.84 13.84 16.26
N TRP A 135 22.37 13.81 15.02
CA TRP A 135 22.52 12.70 14.08
C TRP A 135 23.96 12.18 14.15
N SER A 136 24.16 11.06 14.86
CA SER A 136 25.51 10.65 15.24
C SER A 136 26.35 10.33 14.00
N ASP A 137 27.67 10.50 14.11
CA ASP A 137 28.60 10.10 13.05
C ASP A 137 28.43 8.62 12.64
N LYS A 138 27.89 7.77 13.54
CA LYS A 138 27.56 6.38 13.26
C LYS A 138 26.40 6.24 12.28
N VAL A 139 25.29 6.96 12.48
CA VAL A 139 24.13 6.92 11.55
C VAL A 139 24.51 7.56 10.21
N ALA A 140 25.27 8.64 10.23
CA ALA A 140 25.80 9.26 9.01
C ALA A 140 26.71 8.29 8.23
N LYS A 141 27.50 7.47 8.94
CA LYS A 141 28.34 6.43 8.33
C LYS A 141 27.50 5.28 7.76
N ARG A 142 26.48 4.78 8.47
CA ARG A 142 25.55 3.76 7.97
C ARG A 142 24.90 4.19 6.65
N ILE A 143 24.32 5.39 6.61
CA ILE A 143 23.70 5.93 5.39
C ILE A 143 24.72 6.09 4.28
N LYS A 144 25.92 6.58 4.59
CA LYS A 144 26.99 6.69 3.60
C LYS A 144 27.32 5.32 3.00
N ASP A 145 27.41 4.29 3.82
CA ASP A 145 27.71 2.93 3.38
C ASP A 145 26.53 2.36 2.58
N TYR A 146 25.29 2.56 3.03
CA TYR A 146 24.05 2.23 2.30
C TYR A 146 23.98 2.87 0.91
N ILE A 147 24.39 4.15 0.80
CA ILE A 147 24.48 4.85 -0.47
C ILE A 147 25.62 4.29 -1.33
N LYS A 148 26.80 4.08 -0.76
CA LYS A 148 27.97 3.55 -1.46
C LYS A 148 27.72 2.17 -2.06
N HIS A 149 27.04 1.29 -1.33
CA HIS A 149 26.69 -0.06 -1.78
C HIS A 149 25.53 -0.07 -2.78
N LYS A 150 24.96 1.09 -3.11
CA LYS A 150 23.80 1.26 -4.00
C LYS A 150 22.50 0.61 -3.51
N ASN A 151 22.42 0.24 -2.22
CA ASN A 151 21.22 -0.33 -1.61
C ASN A 151 20.01 0.62 -1.73
N HIS A 152 20.25 1.93 -1.68
CA HIS A 152 19.22 2.94 -1.92
C HIS A 152 18.59 2.87 -3.32
N LEU A 153 19.30 2.38 -4.34
CA LEU A 153 18.74 2.21 -5.68
C LEU A 153 17.89 0.95 -5.75
N SER A 154 18.37 -0.16 -5.18
CA SER A 154 17.61 -1.41 -5.17
C SER A 154 16.31 -1.26 -4.39
N VAL A 155 16.35 -0.70 -3.18
CA VAL A 155 15.13 -0.50 -2.37
C VAL A 155 14.13 0.41 -3.07
N LEU A 156 14.60 1.47 -3.72
CA LEU A 156 13.70 2.35 -4.46
C LEU A 156 13.06 1.68 -5.68
N GLU A 157 13.83 0.87 -6.41
CA GLU A 157 13.28 0.10 -7.53
C GLU A 157 12.25 -0.92 -7.04
N THR A 158 12.54 -1.63 -5.94
CA THR A 158 11.61 -2.61 -5.37
C THR A 158 10.34 -1.94 -4.84
N ILE A 159 10.43 -0.78 -4.17
CA ILE A 159 9.24 -0.02 -3.74
C ILE A 159 8.39 0.35 -4.96
N LYS A 160 9.03 0.82 -6.04
CA LYS A 160 8.34 1.18 -7.27
C LYS A 160 7.67 -0.03 -7.93
N GLU A 161 8.37 -1.17 -8.03
CA GLU A 161 7.82 -2.41 -8.59
C GLU A 161 6.60 -2.90 -7.80
N LEU A 162 6.68 -2.86 -6.45
CA LEU A 162 5.57 -3.22 -5.57
C LEU A 162 4.39 -2.25 -5.70
N ASN A 163 4.64 -0.95 -5.73
CA ASN A 163 3.61 0.07 -5.95
C ASN A 163 2.92 -0.09 -7.32
N GLU A 164 3.69 -0.33 -8.39
CA GLU A 164 3.15 -0.60 -9.71
C GLU A 164 2.30 -1.87 -9.71
N ALA A 165 2.73 -2.94 -9.03
CA ALA A 165 1.97 -4.17 -8.91
C ALA A 165 0.64 -3.93 -8.17
N LEU A 166 0.67 -3.22 -7.03
CA LEU A 166 -0.52 -2.83 -6.28
C LEU A 166 -1.45 -1.97 -7.12
N HIS A 167 -0.91 -1.03 -7.90
CA HIS A 167 -1.72 -0.18 -8.77
C HIS A 167 -2.40 -0.96 -9.89
N ARG A 168 -1.68 -1.89 -10.53
CA ARG A 168 -2.25 -2.76 -11.58
C ARG A 168 -3.33 -3.68 -11.01
N LEU A 169 -3.09 -4.29 -9.86
CA LEU A 169 -4.09 -5.15 -9.21
C LEU A 169 -5.37 -4.38 -8.86
N THR A 170 -5.25 -3.16 -8.35
CA THR A 170 -6.41 -2.30 -8.09
C THR A 170 -7.10 -1.89 -9.40
N GLY A 171 -6.34 -1.45 -10.41
CA GLY A 171 -6.86 -1.04 -11.71
C GLY A 171 -7.61 -2.15 -12.45
N ASP A 172 -6.99 -3.33 -12.57
CA ASP A 172 -7.58 -4.51 -13.20
C ASP A 172 -8.90 -4.89 -12.52
N VAL A 173 -8.98 -4.77 -11.20
CA VAL A 173 -10.20 -5.09 -10.45
C VAL A 173 -11.31 -4.09 -10.74
N LEU A 174 -10.99 -2.79 -10.74
CA LEU A 174 -11.95 -1.72 -11.06
C LEU A 174 -12.47 -1.83 -12.49
N GLU A 175 -11.61 -2.10 -13.47
CA GLU A 175 -11.99 -2.26 -14.87
C GLU A 175 -12.86 -3.51 -15.09
N LEU A 176 -12.56 -4.60 -14.38
CA LEU A 176 -13.30 -5.85 -14.52
C LEU A 176 -14.60 -5.88 -13.71
N ALA A 177 -14.79 -5.01 -12.73
CA ALA A 177 -15.99 -4.95 -11.88
C ALA A 177 -17.33 -4.92 -12.68
N PRO A 178 -17.54 -4.02 -13.67
CA PRO A 178 -18.79 -4.01 -14.45
C PRO A 178 -18.98 -5.28 -15.29
N ILE A 179 -17.88 -5.86 -15.78
CA ILE A 179 -17.91 -7.11 -16.55
C ILE A 179 -18.30 -8.28 -15.65
N ARG A 180 -17.74 -8.35 -14.43
CA ARG A 180 -18.06 -9.37 -13.42
C ARG A 180 -19.53 -9.26 -13.00
N ALA A 181 -20.03 -8.06 -12.75
CA ALA A 181 -21.44 -7.81 -12.44
C ALA A 181 -22.37 -8.32 -13.55
N ASN A 182 -22.12 -7.95 -14.81
CA ASN A 182 -22.90 -8.42 -15.96
C ASN A 182 -22.88 -9.94 -16.14
N ARG A 183 -21.74 -10.61 -15.86
CA ARG A 183 -21.67 -12.08 -15.91
C ARG A 183 -22.54 -12.73 -14.85
N ARG A 184 -22.54 -12.20 -13.61
CA ARG A 184 -23.39 -12.69 -12.52
C ARG A 184 -24.87 -12.58 -12.89
N THR A 185 -25.31 -11.41 -13.37
CA THR A 185 -26.71 -11.20 -13.80
C THR A 185 -27.13 -12.18 -14.89
N LYS A 186 -26.30 -12.37 -15.93
CA LYS A 186 -26.59 -13.33 -17.02
C LYS A 186 -26.67 -14.77 -16.54
N LEU A 187 -25.82 -15.18 -15.60
CA LEU A 187 -25.87 -16.53 -15.02
C LEU A 187 -27.16 -16.73 -14.22
N ASP A 188 -27.57 -15.74 -13.46
CA ASP A 188 -28.82 -15.80 -12.71
C ASP A 188 -30.04 -15.84 -13.64
N THR A 189 -30.07 -15.04 -14.71
CA THR A 189 -31.14 -15.12 -15.72
C THR A 189 -31.24 -16.53 -16.32
N LYS A 190 -30.11 -17.14 -16.71
CA LYS A 190 -30.09 -18.51 -17.23
C LYS A 190 -30.58 -19.54 -16.22
N ARG A 191 -30.24 -19.37 -14.94
CA ARG A 191 -30.75 -20.23 -13.85
C ARG A 191 -32.26 -20.10 -13.72
N TRP A 192 -32.79 -18.88 -13.72
CA TRP A 192 -34.23 -18.61 -13.66
C TRP A 192 -34.98 -19.17 -14.88
N GLU A 193 -34.44 -19.03 -16.09
CA GLU A 193 -34.99 -19.64 -17.31
C GLU A 193 -35.03 -21.17 -17.21
N SER A 194 -34.00 -21.78 -16.64
CA SER A 194 -33.94 -23.23 -16.45
C SER A 194 -34.98 -23.70 -15.44
N LEU A 195 -35.13 -22.99 -14.31
CA LEU A 195 -36.16 -23.27 -13.30
C LEU A 195 -37.58 -23.10 -13.85
N ARG A 196 -37.82 -22.05 -14.65
CA ARG A 196 -39.10 -21.82 -15.32
C ARG A 196 -39.47 -22.96 -16.25
N LYS A 197 -38.54 -23.41 -17.10
CA LYS A 197 -38.77 -24.55 -18.00
C LYS A 197 -39.09 -25.83 -17.24
N LEU A 198 -38.41 -26.08 -16.11
CA LEU A 198 -38.71 -27.22 -15.27
C LEU A 198 -40.11 -27.14 -14.66
N ALA A 199 -40.54 -25.95 -14.22
CA ALA A 199 -41.87 -25.73 -13.67
C ALA A 199 -42.98 -25.87 -14.73
N GLU A 200 -42.78 -25.34 -15.94
CA GLU A 200 -43.70 -25.50 -17.08
C GLU A 200 -43.86 -26.99 -17.43
N ASN A 201 -42.74 -27.72 -17.56
CA ASN A 201 -42.78 -29.16 -17.81
C ASN A 201 -43.47 -29.97 -16.71
N LEU A 202 -43.41 -29.54 -15.45
CA LEU A 202 -44.09 -30.23 -14.34
C LEU A 202 -45.61 -29.98 -14.38
N HIS A 203 -46.01 -28.77 -14.78
CA HIS A 203 -47.42 -28.40 -14.86
C HIS A 203 -48.14 -29.14 -15.99
N ASP A 204 -47.47 -29.32 -17.14
CA ASP A 204 -48.03 -30.03 -18.31
C ASP A 204 -48.16 -31.55 -18.09
N THR A 205 -47.64 -32.10 -16.99
CA THR A 205 -47.72 -33.54 -16.65
C THR A 205 -48.87 -33.93 -15.72
N TYR A 206 -49.72 -32.98 -15.32
CA TYR A 206 -50.96 -33.20 -14.55
C TYR A 206 -52.21 -32.80 -15.34
#